data_AF-A0A6C0K0K5-F1
#
_entry.id   AF-A0A6C0K0K5-F1
#
_cell.length_a   1.000
_cell.length_b   1.000
_cell.length_c   1.000
_cell.angle_alpha   90.00
_cell.angle_beta   90.00
_cell.angle_gamma   90.00
#
_symmetry.space_group_name_H-M   'P 1'
#
loop_
_entity.id
_entity.type
_entity.pdbx_description
1 polymer ?
#
loop_
_entity_poly.entity_id
_entity_poly.type
_entity_poly.pdbx_seq_one_letter_code
_entity_poly.pdbx_strand_id
1 'polypeptide(L)' 'MKDSLIQQCLDILKRDDIKGELKSFCSPVIELIFNIINPYIYITLFLVFLIFIMILAILILLILVLRNKNLITKNF' A
#
# COMPACT_ATOMS: atom_id res chain seq x y z
N MET A 1 -25.46 1.56 37.99
CA MET A 1 -24.10 1.54 38.59
C MET A 1 -22.99 1.42 37.54
N LYS A 2 -23.11 0.57 36.51
CA LYS A 2 -22.13 0.52 35.42
C LYS A 2 -22.01 1.84 34.64
N ASP A 3 -23.12 2.56 34.47
CA ASP A 3 -23.14 3.80 33.68
C ASP A 3 -22.35 4.95 34.31
N SER A 4 -22.21 5.00 35.65
CA SER A 4 -21.45 6.06 36.30
C SER A 4 -19.94 5.86 36.16
N LEU A 5 -19.47 4.62 36.13
CA LEU A 5 -18.06 4.31 35.90
C LEU A 5 -17.65 4.63 34.46
N ILE A 6 -18.53 4.34 33.50
CA ILE A 6 -18.30 4.66 32.08
C ILE A 6 -18.29 6.18 31.89
N GLN A 7 -19.23 6.92 32.50
CA GLN A 7 -19.23 8.38 32.44
C GLN A 7 -18.01 9.01 33.10
N GLN A 8 -17.60 8.54 34.27
CA GLN A 8 -16.40 9.04 34.94
C GLN A 8 -15.13 8.76 34.12
N CYS A 9 -15.04 7.57 33.51
CA CYS A 9 -13.94 7.24 32.62
C CYS A 9 -13.94 8.13 31.36
N LEU A 10 -15.12 8.41 30.79
CA LEU A 10 -15.28 9.33 29.67
C LEU A 10 -14.92 10.78 30.02
N ASP A 11 -15.26 11.25 31.22
CA ASP A 11 -14.92 12.59 31.69
C ASP A 11 -13.42 12.74 31.96
N ILE A 12 -12.79 11.67 32.47
CA ILE A 12 -11.34 11.58 32.61
C ILE A 12 -10.67 11.60 31.24
N LEU A 13 -11.16 10.81 30.27
CA LEU A 13 -10.62 10.76 28.90
C LEU A 13 -10.80 12.07 28.12
N LYS A 14 -11.88 12.82 28.40
CA LYS A 14 -12.18 14.11 27.75
C LYS A 14 -11.27 15.23 28.21
N ARG A 15 -10.61 15.08 29.36
CA ARG A 15 -9.66 16.04 29.91
C ARG A 15 -8.50 16.22 28.95
N ASP A 16 -8.19 17.47 28.60
CA ASP A 16 -7.22 17.78 27.55
C ASP A 16 -5.80 17.29 27.88
N ASP A 17 -5.47 17.17 29.17
CA ASP A 17 -4.25 16.55 29.68
C ASP A 17 -4.10 15.09 29.19
N ILE A 18 -5.18 14.32 29.23
CA ILE A 18 -5.18 12.90 28.86
C ILE A 18 -5.15 12.73 27.34
N LYS A 19 -5.75 13.64 26.57
CA LYS A 19 -5.60 13.62 25.11
C LYS A 19 -4.14 13.83 24.68
N GLY A 20 -3.40 14.68 25.39
CA GLY A 20 -1.97 14.89 25.17
C GLY A 20 -1.14 13.62 25.43
N GLU A 21 -1.37 12.97 26.57
CA GLU A 21 -0.69 11.72 26.91
C GLU A 21 -1.09 10.55 26.00
N LEU A 22 -2.38 10.44 25.65
CA LEU A 22 -2.86 9.39 24.76
C LEU A 22 -2.29 9.54 23.34
N LYS A 23 -2.12 10.78 22.87
CA LYS A 23 -1.42 11.06 21.61
C LYS A 23 0.06 10.68 21.70
N SER A 24 0.72 10.99 22.82
CA SER A 24 2.11 10.58 23.07
C SER A 24 2.26 9.05 23.13
N PHE A 25 1.28 8.35 23.68
CA PHE A 25 1.23 6.89 23.75
C PHE A 25 0.93 6.24 22.38
N CYS A 26 0.05 6.83 21.58
CA CYS A 26 -0.27 6.34 20.24
C CYS A 26 0.80 6.68 19.20
N SER A 27 1.56 7.76 19.39
CA SER A 27 2.65 8.17 18.48
C SER A 27 3.64 7.03 18.15
N PRO A 28 4.22 6.31 19.12
CA PRO A 28 5.15 5.20 18.83
C PRO A 28 4.48 4.05 18.10
N VAL A 29 3.18 3.80 18.33
CA VAL A 29 2.42 2.76 17.63
C VAL A 29 2.26 3.10 16.16
N ILE A 30 1.90 4.35 15.85
CA ILE A 30 1.78 4.84 14.48
C ILE A 30 3.14 4.82 13.79
N GLU A 31 4.20 5.22 14.48
CA GLU A 31 5.57 5.24 13.94
C GLU A 31 6.09 3.83 13.63
N LEU A 32 5.82 2.85 14.50
CA LEU A 32 6.10 1.43 14.25
C LEU A 32 5.35 0.90 13.03
N ILE A 33 4.05 1.23 12.91
CA ILE A 33 3.22 0.83 11.78
C ILE A 33 3.76 1.43 10.47
N PHE A 34 4.12 2.71 10.47
CA PHE A 34 4.71 3.37 9.30
C PHE A 34 6.06 2.74 8.91
N ASN A 35 6.91 2.41 9.88
CA ASN A 35 8.18 1.74 9.61
C ASN A 35 8.00 0.35 9.00
N ILE A 36 6.96 -0.37 9.40
CA ILE A 36 6.64 -1.67 8.82
C ILE A 36 6.03 -1.48 7.43
N ILE A 37 5.07 -0.57 7.25
CA ILE A 37 4.34 -0.38 5.99
C ILE A 37 5.22 0.19 4.88
N ASN A 38 6.11 1.14 5.18
CA ASN A 38 6.96 1.80 4.19
C ASN A 38 7.71 0.83 3.27
N PRO A 39 8.49 -0.17 3.76
CA PRO A 39 9.16 -1.11 2.88
C PRO A 39 8.20 -1.95 2.03
N TYR A 40 7.00 -2.29 2.53
CA TYR A 40 6.00 -3.00 1.72
C TYR A 40 5.46 -2.15 0.57
N ILE A 41 5.28 -0.84 0.77
CA ILE A 41 4.88 0.08 -0.31
C ILE A 41 5.94 0.07 -1.41
N TYR A 42 7.21 0.19 -1.05
CA TYR A 42 8.31 0.15 -2.04
C TYR A 42 8.37 -1.19 -2.79
N ILE A 43 8.24 -2.32 -2.08
CA ILE A 43 8.20 -3.64 -2.72
C ILE A 43 7.01 -3.76 -3.67
N THR A 44 5.83 -3.29 -3.26
CA THR A 44 4.62 -3.34 -4.07
C THR A 44 4.76 -2.47 -5.32
N LEU A 45 5.28 -1.25 -5.19
CA LEU A 45 5.54 -0.37 -6.34
C LEU A 45 6.54 -1.00 -7.32
N PHE A 46 7.61 -1.59 -6.81
CA PHE A 46 8.58 -2.30 -7.64
C PHE A 46 7.95 -3.48 -8.37
N LEU A 47 7.11 -4.26 -7.69
CA LEU A 47 6.39 -5.39 -8.29
C LEU A 47 5.44 -4.93 -9.41
N VAL A 48 4.67 -3.86 -9.18
CA VAL A 48 3.79 -3.26 -10.21
C VAL A 48 4.61 -2.79 -11.41
N PHE A 49 5.77 -2.18 -11.18
CA PHE A 49 6.69 -1.77 -12.23
C PHE A 49 7.22 -2.96 -13.04
N LEU A 50 7.56 -4.07 -12.39
CA LEU A 50 7.96 -5.31 -13.08
C LEU A 50 6.83 -5.88 -13.94
N ILE A 51 5.60 -5.91 -13.43
CA ILE A 51 4.42 -6.35 -14.19
C ILE A 51 4.23 -5.46 -15.43
N PHE A 52 4.40 -4.15 -15.28
CA PHE A 52 4.32 -3.21 -16.40
C PHE A 52 5.37 -3.53 -17.49
N ILE A 53 6.64 -3.76 -17.11
CA ILE A 53 7.69 -4.17 -18.05
C ILE A 53 7.33 -5.49 -18.74
N MET A 54 6.81 -6.47 -17.99
CA MET A 54 6.44 -7.77 -18.54
C MET A 54 5.33 -7.64 -19.61
N ILE A 55 4.35 -6.77 -19.38
CA ILE A 55 3.30 -6.48 -20.37
C ILE A 55 3.92 -5.86 -21.62
N LEU A 56 4.82 -4.88 -21.48
CA LEU A 56 5.53 -4.29 -22.62
C LEU A 56 6.31 -5.34 -23.42
N ALA A 57 7.00 -6.25 -22.74
CA ALA A 57 7.74 -7.33 -23.40
C ALA A 57 6.81 -8.25 -24.22
N ILE A 58 5.66 -8.62 -23.67
CA ILE A 58 4.64 -9.41 -24.38
C ILE A 58 4.12 -8.66 -25.62
N LEU A 59 3.85 -7.35 -25.50
CA LEU A 59 3.40 -6.52 -26.62
C LEU A 59 4.45 -6.45 -27.75
N ILE A 60 5.72 -6.24 -27.40
CA ILE A 60 6.82 -6.21 -28.38
C ILE A 60 6.96 -7.57 -29.06
N LEU A 61 6.93 -8.67 -28.30
CA LEU A 61 7.01 -10.02 -28.84
C LEU A 61 5.85 -10.31 -29.81
N LEU A 62 4.62 -9.91 -29.44
CA LEU A 62 3.44 -10.06 -30.28
C LEU A 62 3.60 -9.33 -31.63
N ILE A 63 4.08 -8.09 -31.61
CA ILE A 63 4.32 -7.30 -32.82
C ILE A 63 5.41 -7.95 -33.69
N LEU A 64 6.49 -8.44 -33.08
CA LEU A 64 7.58 -9.09 -33.80
C LEU A 64 7.11 -10.38 -34.48
N VAL A 65 6.33 -11.21 -33.78
CA VAL A 65 5.74 -12.43 -34.34
C VAL A 65 4.79 -12.11 -35.50
N LEU A 66 3.93 -11.09 -35.35
CA LEU A 66 3.01 -10.68 -36.41
C LEU A 66 3.75 -10.17 -37.64
N ARG A 67 4.80 -9.36 -37.45
CA ARG A 67 5.64 -8.85 -38.55
C ARG A 67 6.35 -9.99 -39.28
N ASN A 68 6.89 -10.96 -38.54
CA ASN A 68 7.60 -12.10 -39.14
C ASN A 68 6.64 -13.05 -39.88
N LYS A 69 5.43 -13.30 -39.34
CA LYS A 69 4.38 -14.06 -40.05
C LYS A 69 3.97 -13.39 -41.37
N ASN A 70 3.77 -12.08 -41.39
CA ASN A 70 3.44 -11.35 -42.62
C ASN A 70 4.54 -11.43 -43.69
N LEU A 71 5.81 -11.57 -43.29
CA LEU A 71 6.91 -11.77 -44.24
C LEU A 71 6.91 -13.18 -44.86
N ILE A 72 6.56 -14.21 -44.07
CA ILE A 72 6.47 -15.60 -44.56
C ILE A 72 5.30 -15.76 -45.54
N THR A 73 4.12 -15.20 -45.24
CA THR A 73 2.94 -15.29 -46.12
C THR A 73 3.09 -14.50 -47.43
N LYS A 74 3.99 -13.51 -47.49
CA LYS A 74 4.19 -12.69 -48.69
C LYS A 74 5.25 -13.25 -49.65
N ASN A 75 6.07 -14.19 -49.17
CA ASN A 75 7.15 -14.84 -49.94
C ASN A 75 6.76 -16.23 -50.48
N PHE A 76 5.52 -16.66 -50.26
CA PHE A 76 4.90 -17.86 -50.84
C PHE A 76 3.74 -17.44 -51.73
#